data_AF-A0A4Q3TLC3-F1
#
_entry.id   AF-A0A4Q3TLC3-F1
#
_cell.length_a   1.000
_cell.length_b   1.000
_cell.length_c   1.000
_cell.angle_alpha   90.00
_cell.angle_beta   90.00
_cell.angle_gamma   90.00
#
_symmetry.space_group_name_H-M   'P 1'
#
loop_
_entity.id
_entity.type
_entity.pdbx_description
1 polymer ?
#
loop_
_entity_poly.entity_id
_entity_poly.type
_entity_poly.pdbx_seq_one_letter_code
_entity_poly.pdbx_strand_id
1 'polypeptide(L)'
;MALDISSRAINPTAEEAYWRQTFMNEPYYQADLNYDDYSPAYRVGYTGPVRREGDFKSLESMLQQDWQKVRGRSRLSWAQARQATRAAWDHATASSGN
;
A
#
# COMPACT_ATOMS: atom_id res chain seq x y z
N MET A 1 -3.03 -32.00 -6.57
CA MET A 1 -4.45 -31.72 -6.29
C MET A 1 -4.54 -30.37 -5.58
N ALA A 2 -5.40 -29.49 -6.10
CA ALA A 2 -5.82 -28.18 -5.60
C ALA A 2 -4.74 -27.14 -5.26
N LEU A 3 -4.26 -26.44 -6.29
CA LEU A 3 -3.81 -25.06 -6.12
C LEU A 3 -5.09 -24.23 -5.90
N ASP A 4 -5.47 -24.04 -4.64
CA ASP A 4 -6.53 -23.11 -4.26
C ASP A 4 -6.03 -21.69 -4.53
N ILE A 5 -6.11 -21.26 -5.78
CA ILE A 5 -6.01 -19.85 -6.13
C ILE A 5 -7.39 -19.24 -5.87
N SER A 6 -7.74 -19.12 -4.58
CA SER A 6 -8.87 -18.32 -4.11
C SER A 6 -8.68 -16.87 -4.56
N SER A 7 -9.16 -16.64 -5.77
CA SER A 7 -9.33 -15.37 -6.45
C SER A 7 -10.63 -14.76 -5.93
N ARG A 8 -10.62 -13.44 -5.66
CA ARG A 8 -11.73 -12.53 -5.27
C ARG A 8 -11.69 -11.88 -3.87
N ALA A 9 -10.70 -12.13 -3.03
CA ALA A 9 -10.45 -11.27 -1.88
C ALA A 9 -9.09 -10.59 -2.06
N ILE A 10 -9.03 -9.26 -1.97
CA ILE A 10 -7.78 -8.56 -1.72
C ILE A 10 -7.18 -9.20 -0.47
N ASN A 11 -6.14 -10.00 -0.63
CA ASN A 11 -5.50 -10.74 0.45
C ASN A 11 -4.42 -9.82 1.04
N PRO A 12 -4.66 -9.17 2.21
CA PRO A 12 -3.70 -8.20 2.76
C PRO A 12 -2.33 -8.83 3.00
N THR A 13 -2.29 -10.11 3.41
CA THR A 13 -1.05 -10.87 3.59
C THR A 13 -0.29 -11.10 2.28
N ALA A 14 -1.01 -11.38 1.18
CA ALA A 14 -0.39 -11.58 -0.12
C ALA A 14 0.17 -10.26 -0.68
N GLU A 15 -0.57 -9.16 -0.50
CA GLU A 15 -0.10 -7.84 -0.88
C GLU A 15 1.11 -7.39 -0.05
N GLU A 16 1.12 -7.62 1.27
CA GLU A 16 2.32 -7.35 2.07
C GLU A 16 3.54 -8.13 1.57
N ALA A 17 3.39 -9.42 1.28
CA ALA A 17 4.48 -10.25 0.78
C ALA A 17 4.98 -9.80 -0.61
N TYR A 18 4.08 -9.33 -1.47
CA TYR A 18 4.41 -8.73 -2.75
C TYR A 18 5.18 -7.42 -2.55
N TRP A 19 4.61 -6.46 -1.81
CA TRP A 19 5.22 -5.17 -1.55
C TRP A 19 6.57 -5.29 -0.83
N ARG A 20 6.74 -6.30 0.03
CA ARG A 20 8.02 -6.57 0.70
C ARG A 20 9.15 -6.95 -0.26
N GLN A 21 8.86 -7.39 -1.47
CA GLN A 21 9.86 -7.69 -2.48
C GLN A 21 9.91 -6.57 -3.55
N THR A 22 8.75 -6.03 -3.90
CA THR A 22 8.62 -5.01 -4.94
C THR A 22 9.09 -3.63 -4.47
N PHE A 23 8.94 -3.26 -3.19
CA PHE A 23 9.27 -1.92 -2.71
C PHE A 23 10.72 -1.52 -2.96
N MET A 24 11.65 -2.47 -3.02
CA MET A 24 13.06 -2.22 -3.32
C MET A 24 13.31 -1.86 -4.80
N ASN A 25 12.38 -2.25 -5.68
CA ASN A 25 12.45 -1.97 -7.11
C ASN A 25 11.77 -0.64 -7.48
N GLU A 26 11.08 -0.01 -6.52
CA GLU A 26 10.36 1.22 -6.77
C GLU A 26 11.31 2.41 -6.89
N PRO A 27 11.01 3.39 -7.77
CA PRO A 27 11.90 4.54 -8.01
C PRO A 27 12.01 5.48 -6.80
N TYR A 28 11.07 5.39 -5.85
CA TYR A 28 11.05 6.14 -4.60
C TYR A 28 11.64 5.35 -3.41
N TYR A 29 12.20 4.16 -3.68
CA TYR A 29 12.93 3.38 -2.69
C TYR A 29 14.20 4.12 -2.24
N GLN A 30 14.47 4.06 -0.94
CA GLN A 30 15.71 4.55 -0.36
C GLN A 30 16.39 3.42 0.37
N ALA A 31 17.68 3.21 0.08
CA ALA A 31 18.48 2.17 0.71
C ALA A 31 18.67 2.34 2.23
N ASP A 32 18.44 3.55 2.77
CA ASP A 32 18.48 3.83 4.22
C ASP A 32 17.21 3.37 4.96
N LEU A 33 16.14 3.07 4.21
CA LEU A 33 14.83 2.76 4.75
C LEU A 33 14.48 1.28 4.54
N ASN A 34 13.87 0.70 5.56
CA ASN A 34 13.50 -0.70 5.54
C ASN A 34 12.01 -0.86 5.23
N TYR A 35 11.59 -2.08 4.91
CA TYR A 35 10.17 -2.37 4.70
C TYR A 35 9.29 -1.92 5.88
N ASP A 36 9.78 -1.97 7.13
CA ASP A 36 9.03 -1.51 8.31
C ASP A 36 8.66 -0.02 8.22
N ASP A 37 9.54 0.81 7.63
CA ASP A 37 9.25 2.22 7.40
C ASP A 37 8.12 2.38 6.36
N TYR A 38 8.09 1.56 5.31
CA TYR A 38 7.13 1.60 4.20
C TYR A 38 5.82 0.83 4.43
N SER A 39 5.84 -0.21 5.26
CA SER A 39 4.70 -1.09 5.58
C SER A 39 3.43 -0.31 5.92
N PRO A 40 3.45 0.71 6.82
CA PRO A 40 2.23 1.49 7.10
C PRO A 40 1.73 2.28 5.89
N ALA A 41 2.60 2.74 4.98
CA ALA A 41 2.18 3.45 3.77
C ALA A 41 1.47 2.52 2.78
N TYR A 42 2.02 1.32 2.56
CA TYR A 42 1.40 0.31 1.71
C TYR A 42 0.08 -0.17 2.30
N ARG A 43 0.03 -0.42 3.62
CA ARG A 43 -1.20 -0.84 4.31
C ARG A 43 -2.34 0.14 4.10
N VAL A 44 -2.08 1.43 4.26
CA VAL A 44 -3.09 2.47 4.00
C VAL A 44 -3.49 2.50 2.53
N GLY A 45 -2.56 2.24 1.61
CA GLY A 45 -2.79 2.21 0.17
C GLY A 45 -3.73 1.10 -0.27
N TYR A 46 -3.46 -0.14 0.12
CA TYR A 46 -4.27 -1.28 -0.31
C TYR A 46 -5.56 -1.48 0.50
N THR A 47 -5.59 -1.07 1.78
CA THR A 47 -6.84 -1.12 2.59
C THR A 47 -7.78 0.04 2.30
N GLY A 48 -7.26 1.12 1.73
CA GLY A 48 -8.00 2.30 1.30
C GLY A 48 -9.18 1.98 0.38
N PRO A 49 -8.95 1.40 -0.83
CA PRO A 49 -10.00 1.12 -1.80
C PRO A 49 -10.97 0.03 -1.30
N VAL A 50 -10.52 -0.88 -0.44
CA VAL A 50 -11.39 -1.91 0.17
C VAL A 50 -12.45 -1.29 1.09
N ARG A 51 -12.11 -0.18 1.76
CA ARG A 51 -12.99 0.49 2.73
C ARG A 51 -13.71 1.70 2.16
N ARG A 52 -13.27 2.22 1.02
CA ARG A 52 -13.70 3.51 0.47
C ARG A 52 -13.75 3.41 -1.05
N GLU A 53 -14.87 3.82 -1.62
CA GLU A 53 -14.99 4.00 -3.07
C GLU A 53 -14.58 5.43 -3.45
N GLY A 54 -13.74 5.56 -4.48
CA GLY A 54 -13.31 6.86 -5.02
C GLY A 54 -11.86 6.87 -5.49
N ASP A 55 -11.41 8.02 -5.97
CA ASP A 55 -10.04 8.20 -6.45
C ASP A 55 -9.06 8.51 -5.32
N PHE A 56 -7.82 8.05 -5.49
CA PHE A 56 -6.70 8.39 -4.61
C PHE A 56 -6.57 9.90 -4.36
N LYS A 57 -6.80 10.73 -5.40
CA LYS A 57 -6.66 12.19 -5.30
C LYS A 57 -7.69 12.82 -4.34
N SER A 58 -8.92 12.31 -4.37
CA SER A 58 -10.00 12.78 -3.48
C SER A 58 -9.77 12.32 -2.04
N LEU A 59 -9.22 11.12 -1.88
CA LEU A 59 -8.93 10.53 -0.57
C LEU A 59 -7.54 10.87 -0.03
N GLU A 60 -6.72 11.61 -0.77
CA GLU A 60 -5.31 11.87 -0.45
C GLU A 60 -5.15 12.47 0.95
N SER A 61 -5.93 13.50 1.29
CA SER A 61 -5.91 14.12 2.62
C SER A 61 -6.33 13.16 3.73
N MET A 62 -7.26 12.25 3.45
CA MET A 62 -7.69 11.24 4.42
C MET A 62 -6.63 10.15 4.59
N LEU A 63 -6.04 9.66 3.49
CA LEU A 63 -4.95 8.69 3.50
C LEU A 63 -3.72 9.26 4.21
N GLN A 64 -3.45 10.56 4.06
CA GLN A 64 -2.41 11.26 4.80
C GLN A 64 -2.64 11.17 6.30
N GLN A 65 -3.85 11.50 6.75
CA GLN A 65 -4.20 11.44 8.17
C GLN A 65 -4.16 10.01 8.70
N ASP A 66 -4.64 9.04 7.93
CA ASP A 66 -4.62 7.62 8.29
C ASP A 66 -3.17 7.13 8.45
N TRP A 67 -2.33 7.41 7.45
CA TRP A 67 -0.90 7.12 7.49
C TRP A 67 -0.21 7.80 8.67
N GLN A 68 -0.48 9.07 8.95
CA GLN A 68 0.10 9.76 10.10
C GLN A 68 -0.29 9.12 11.44
N LYS A 69 -1.48 8.51 11.53
CA LYS A 69 -1.92 7.76 12.72
C LYS A 69 -1.23 6.40 12.84
N VAL A 70 -1.00 5.71 11.71
CA VAL A 70 -0.44 4.34 11.72
C VAL A 70 1.08 4.28 11.56
N ARG A 71 1.74 5.36 11.08
CA ARG A 71 3.18 5.38 10.79
C ARG A 71 4.04 5.06 12.01
N GLY A 72 3.59 5.42 13.21
CA GLY A 72 4.35 5.21 14.45
C GLY A 72 5.79 5.73 14.34
N ARG A 73 6.75 4.79 14.19
CA ARG A 73 8.19 5.05 14.09
C ARG A 73 8.72 5.23 12.66
N SER A 74 7.89 5.16 11.62
CA SER A 74 8.35 5.32 10.24
C SER A 74 9.08 6.65 10.06
N ARG A 75 10.29 6.55 9.49
CA ARG A 75 11.13 7.70 9.15
C ARG A 75 10.73 8.37 7.84
N LEU A 76 9.83 7.75 7.08
CA LEU A 76 9.27 8.30 5.85
C LEU A 76 8.57 9.66 6.09
N SER A 77 8.71 10.55 5.12
CA SER A 77 7.89 11.76 4.99
C SER A 77 6.59 11.47 4.24
N TRP A 78 5.56 12.29 4.41
CA TRP A 78 4.30 12.12 3.67
C TRP A 78 4.52 12.09 2.15
N ALA A 79 5.42 12.91 1.60
CA ALA A 79 5.72 12.89 0.16
C ALA A 79 6.21 11.51 -0.32
N GLN A 80 7.04 10.82 0.47
CA GLN A 80 7.55 9.49 0.15
C GLN A 80 6.48 8.42 0.41
N ALA A 81 5.79 8.51 1.54
CA ALA A 81 4.69 7.62 1.88
C ALA A 81 3.57 7.69 0.84
N ARG A 82 3.22 8.88 0.36
CA ARG A 82 2.22 9.10 -0.69
C ARG A 82 2.54 8.32 -1.96
N GLN A 83 3.80 8.26 -2.38
CA GLN A 83 4.23 7.46 -3.54
C GLN A 83 3.96 5.97 -3.30
N ALA A 84 4.38 5.45 -2.14
CA ALA A 84 4.14 4.05 -1.75
C ALA A 84 2.64 3.73 -1.59
N THR A 85 1.88 4.58 -0.92
CA THR A 85 0.43 4.46 -0.76
C THR A 85 -0.26 4.49 -2.12
N ARG A 86 0.18 5.34 -3.05
CA ARG A 86 -0.38 5.40 -4.41
C ARG A 86 -0.10 4.13 -5.19
N ALA A 87 1.11 3.58 -5.11
CA ALA A 87 1.46 2.33 -5.79
C ALA A 87 0.63 1.15 -5.27
N ALA A 88 0.46 1.03 -3.94
CA ALA A 88 -0.43 0.03 -3.34
C ALA A 88 -1.90 0.24 -3.69
N TRP A 89 -2.36 1.50 -3.71
CA TRP A 89 -3.72 1.82 -4.13
C TRP A 89 -3.98 1.37 -5.56
N ASP A 90 -3.11 1.76 -6.49
CA ASP A 90 -3.25 1.46 -7.91
C ASP A 90 -3.29 -0.05 -8.15
N HIS A 91 -2.37 -0.79 -7.54
CA HIS A 91 -2.32 -2.26 -7.57
C HIS A 91 -3.61 -2.90 -7.02
N ALA A 92 -4.09 -2.45 -5.85
CA ALA A 92 -5.30 -2.99 -5.25
C ALA A 92 -6.55 -2.69 -6.11
N THR A 93 -6.65 -1.49 -6.69
CA THR A 93 -7.76 -1.15 -7.60
C THR A 93 -7.68 -1.86 -8.95
N ALA A 94 -6.47 -2.06 -9.48
CA ALA A 94 -6.27 -2.83 -10.71
C ALA A 94 -6.66 -4.29 -10.50
N SER A 95 -6.36 -4.87 -9.33
CA SER A 95 -6.77 -6.24 -8.99
C SER A 95 -8.27 -6.39 -8.73
N SER A 96 -9.02 -5.31 -8.45
CA SER A 96 -10.48 -5.39 -8.23
C SER A 96 -11.31 -5.25 -9.51
N GLY A 97 -10.67 -5.00 -10.65
CA GLY A 97 -11.30 -4.83 -11.96
C GLY A 97 -10.98 -5.97 -12.92
N ASN A 98 -11.39 -7.21 -12.60
CA ASN A 98 -11.48 -8.30 -13.58
C ASN A 98 -12.59 -9.30 -13.23
#